data_AF-A0A124HK65-F1
#
_entry.id   AF-A0A124HK65-F1
#
_cell.length_a   1.000
_cell.length_b   1.000
_cell.length_c   1.000
_cell.angle_alpha   90.00
_cell.angle_beta   90.00
_cell.angle_gamma   90.00
#
_symmetry.space_group_name_H-M   'P 1'
#
loop_
_entity.id
_entity.type
_entity.pdbx_description
1 polymer ?
#
loop_
_entity_poly.entity_id
_entity_poly.type
_entity_poly.pdbx_seq_one_letter_code
_entity_poly.pdbx_strand_id
1 'polypeptide(L)'
;MRVEMDLRASDAGVSGLAVEWFETAAEGLFSPLLRSLRNGPELCIPKKGEGVLGSPGGIWASLTEQDPLQGRVRVRKAWSEGNWSDFLARVAEQPADSEFWILELSEQGRRYGASQAKVSVQSVSADGEWHRLRVEYGTGEPGAHSRHRIISSLDVNSAVEHLRRFALRVPITFGCVTDDDGHGGETMLEDRLGLSPLKGIQESQDVLRGYP
;
A
#
# COMPACT_ATOMS: atom_id res chain seq x y z
N MET A 1 1.22 11.93 -2.22
CA MET A 1 0.43 11.37 -3.33
C MET A 1 -0.17 10.05 -2.88
N ARG A 2 -1.40 9.75 -3.32
CA ARG A 2 -2.13 8.55 -2.95
C ARG A 2 -2.89 8.04 -4.17
N VAL A 3 -2.90 6.73 -4.37
CA VAL A 3 -3.73 6.03 -5.34
C VAL A 3 -4.40 4.89 -4.61
N GLU A 4 -5.71 4.74 -4.77
CA GLU A 4 -6.48 3.70 -4.08
C GLU A 4 -7.59 3.13 -4.96
N MET A 5 -7.99 1.91 -4.61
CA MET A 5 -9.11 1.19 -5.23
C MET A 5 -9.83 0.43 -4.13
N ASP A 6 -11.16 0.58 -4.12
CA ASP A 6 -12.03 -0.19 -3.26
C ASP A 6 -12.52 -1.43 -3.98
N LEU A 7 -12.70 -2.51 -3.22
CA LEU A 7 -13.23 -3.77 -3.70
C LEU A 7 -14.16 -4.35 -2.67
N ARG A 8 -15.19 -5.05 -3.15
CA ARG A 8 -16.10 -5.82 -2.31
C ARG A 8 -15.86 -7.30 -2.52
N ALA A 9 -15.40 -7.97 -1.48
CA ALA A 9 -15.20 -9.41 -1.44
C ALA A 9 -15.08 -9.84 0.02
N SER A 10 -15.54 -11.05 0.34
CA SER A 10 -15.16 -11.70 1.60
C SER A 10 -13.62 -11.81 1.72
N ASP A 11 -13.10 -11.95 2.94
CA ASP A 11 -11.67 -12.16 3.20
C ASP A 11 -11.05 -13.28 2.33
N ALA A 12 -11.77 -14.40 2.16
CA ALA A 12 -11.31 -15.52 1.32
C ALA A 12 -11.23 -15.13 -0.16
N GLY A 13 -12.11 -14.23 -0.62
CA GLY A 13 -12.13 -13.72 -2.00
C GLY A 13 -11.05 -12.67 -2.27
N VAL A 14 -10.68 -11.87 -1.28
CA VAL A 14 -9.62 -10.83 -1.42
C VAL A 14 -8.21 -11.36 -1.13
N SER A 15 -8.06 -12.46 -0.38
CA SER A 15 -6.75 -12.97 0.05
C SER A 15 -5.73 -13.11 -1.08
N GLY A 16 -6.10 -13.77 -2.19
CA GLY A 16 -5.21 -13.93 -3.35
C GLY A 16 -4.89 -12.59 -4.04
N LEU A 17 -5.86 -11.69 -4.10
CA LEU A 17 -5.69 -10.35 -4.66
C LEU A 17 -4.80 -9.48 -3.78
N ALA A 18 -4.90 -9.59 -2.46
CA ALA A 18 -4.07 -8.85 -1.52
C ALA A 18 -2.60 -9.26 -1.63
N VAL A 19 -2.31 -10.56 -1.72
CA VAL A 19 -0.95 -11.07 -1.96
C VAL A 19 -0.41 -10.52 -3.28
N GLU A 20 -1.19 -10.67 -4.36
CA GLU A 20 -0.80 -10.19 -5.68
C GLU A 20 -0.56 -8.67 -5.69
N TRP A 21 -1.39 -7.90 -4.98
CA TRP A 21 -1.25 -6.47 -4.82
C TRP A 21 0.09 -6.08 -4.19
N PHE A 22 0.48 -6.75 -3.10
CA PHE A 22 1.77 -6.53 -2.48
C PHE A 22 2.94 -6.92 -3.38
N GLU A 23 2.89 -8.09 -4.00
CA GLU A 23 3.94 -8.59 -4.89
C GLU A 23 4.14 -7.70 -6.11
N THR A 24 3.06 -7.33 -6.79
CA THR A 24 3.13 -6.53 -8.00
C THR A 24 3.58 -5.09 -7.70
N ALA A 25 3.18 -4.52 -6.57
CA ALA A 25 3.67 -3.21 -6.13
C ALA A 25 5.16 -3.28 -5.75
N ALA A 26 5.56 -4.34 -5.05
CA ALA A 26 6.95 -4.63 -4.69
C ALA A 26 7.85 -4.75 -5.92
N GLU A 27 7.51 -5.63 -6.86
CA GLU A 27 8.34 -5.95 -8.02
C GLU A 27 8.28 -4.90 -9.13
N GLY A 28 7.18 -4.14 -9.21
CA GLY A 28 6.97 -3.07 -10.17
C GLY A 28 7.39 -1.71 -9.61
N LEU A 29 6.54 -1.12 -8.78
CA LEU A 29 6.69 0.26 -8.30
C LEU A 29 7.93 0.43 -7.42
N PHE A 30 8.16 -0.50 -6.50
CA PHE A 30 9.23 -0.41 -5.50
C PHE A 30 10.46 -1.25 -5.85
N SER A 31 10.55 -1.79 -7.06
CA SER A 31 11.64 -2.68 -7.51
C SER A 31 13.03 -2.14 -7.17
N PRO A 32 13.35 -0.85 -7.45
CA PRO A 32 14.67 -0.31 -7.14
C PRO A 32 14.93 -0.23 -5.63
N LEU A 33 13.90 0.08 -4.83
CA LEU A 33 13.99 0.16 -3.37
C LEU A 33 14.19 -1.23 -2.76
N LEU A 34 13.44 -2.23 -3.24
CA LEU A 34 13.61 -3.62 -2.80
C LEU A 34 14.97 -4.20 -3.19
N ARG A 35 15.49 -3.88 -4.37
CA ARG A 35 16.85 -4.27 -4.76
C ARG A 35 17.89 -3.68 -3.80
N SER A 36 17.70 -2.43 -3.39
CA SER A 36 18.57 -1.78 -2.41
C SER A 36 18.49 -2.48 -1.04
N LEU A 37 17.29 -2.85 -0.60
CA LEU A 37 17.06 -3.58 0.65
C LEU A 37 17.69 -4.99 0.62
N ARG A 38 17.54 -5.73 -0.49
CA ARG A 38 18.14 -7.05 -0.72
C ARG A 38 19.66 -7.05 -0.65
N ASN A 39 20.28 -6.01 -1.22
CA ASN A 39 21.73 -5.86 -1.28
C ASN A 39 22.31 -5.13 -0.06
N GLY A 40 21.44 -4.61 0.81
CA GLY A 40 21.80 -3.86 1.99
C GLY A 40 22.07 -4.75 3.21
N PRO A 41 22.52 -4.16 4.32
CA PRO A 41 22.62 -4.89 5.58
C PRO A 41 21.23 -5.31 6.08
N GLU A 42 21.19 -6.38 6.87
CA GLU A 42 19.96 -6.85 7.50
C GLU A 42 19.34 -5.73 8.36
N LEU A 43 18.04 -5.54 8.19
CA LEU A 43 17.29 -4.54 8.94
C LEU A 43 16.79 -5.10 10.26
N CYS A 44 16.79 -4.26 11.29
CA CYS A 44 16.19 -4.56 12.58
C CYS A 44 15.03 -3.61 12.87
N ILE A 45 14.06 -4.06 13.69
CA ILE A 45 13.11 -3.14 14.31
C ILE A 45 13.84 -2.42 15.45
N PRO A 46 13.98 -1.09 15.38
CA PRO A 46 14.67 -0.35 16.42
C PRO A 46 13.89 -0.41 17.73
N LYS A 47 14.61 -0.46 18.86
CA LYS A 47 13.95 -0.44 20.16
C LYS A 47 13.34 0.93 20.42
N LYS A 48 12.28 0.94 21.24
CA LYS A 48 11.58 2.17 21.61
C LYS A 48 12.59 3.18 22.20
N GLY A 49 12.69 4.36 21.58
CA GLY A 49 13.59 5.44 22.02
C GLY A 49 14.94 5.50 21.31
N GLU A 50 15.33 4.50 20.50
CA GLU A 50 16.63 4.52 19.80
C GLU A 50 16.65 5.53 18.64
N GLY A 51 15.49 5.83 18.02
CA GLY A 51 15.30 6.89 17.03
C GLY A 51 16.00 6.69 15.68
N VAL A 52 17.10 5.94 15.65
CA VAL A 52 17.84 5.49 14.48
C VAL A 52 17.22 4.19 13.98
N LEU A 53 16.81 4.19 12.71
CA LEU A 53 16.14 3.07 12.05
C LEU A 53 17.13 2.20 11.24
N GLY A 54 18.24 2.78 10.78
CA GLY A 54 19.22 2.07 9.96
C GLY A 54 20.41 2.94 9.59
N SER A 55 21.13 2.56 8.54
CA SER A 55 22.32 3.29 8.09
C SER A 55 21.98 4.73 7.63
N PRO A 56 22.86 5.71 7.92
CA PRO A 56 22.80 7.06 7.35
C PRO A 56 22.50 7.09 5.86
N GLY A 57 21.49 7.88 5.46
CA GLY A 57 21.08 8.06 4.06
C GLY A 57 20.42 6.83 3.43
N GLY A 58 20.30 5.71 4.17
CA GLY A 58 19.80 4.44 3.64
C GLY A 58 18.28 4.38 3.49
N ILE A 59 17.81 3.17 3.22
CA ILE A 59 16.38 2.85 3.19
C ILE A 59 16.10 1.88 4.33
N TRP A 60 14.95 2.03 4.96
CA TRP A 60 14.43 1.09 5.94
C TRP A 60 13.02 0.69 5.55
N ALA A 61 12.65 -0.56 5.79
CA ALA A 61 11.31 -1.03 5.49
C ALA A 61 10.77 -1.94 6.60
N SER A 62 9.44 -1.92 6.75
CA SER A 62 8.75 -2.78 7.70
C SER A 62 7.44 -3.33 7.16
N LEU A 63 7.09 -4.48 7.70
CA LEU A 63 5.87 -5.23 7.45
C LEU A 63 5.03 -5.14 8.71
N THR A 64 3.81 -4.66 8.57
CA THR A 64 2.90 -4.38 9.69
C THR A 64 1.54 -4.96 9.43
N GLU A 65 0.95 -5.53 10.47
CA GLU A 65 -0.44 -5.98 10.49
C GLU A 65 -1.09 -5.33 11.71
N GLN A 66 -2.23 -4.68 11.50
CA GLN A 66 -2.99 -4.05 12.57
C GLN A 66 -4.13 -4.94 13.03
N ASP A 67 -4.50 -4.81 14.30
CA ASP A 67 -5.69 -5.43 14.86
C ASP A 67 -6.94 -4.69 14.35
N PRO A 68 -7.84 -5.36 13.62
CA PRO A 68 -9.02 -4.72 13.02
C PRO A 68 -9.95 -4.07 14.06
N LEU A 69 -9.97 -4.58 15.29
CA LEU A 69 -10.87 -4.13 16.35
C LEU A 69 -10.29 -2.98 17.19
N GLN A 70 -8.97 -2.83 17.22
CA GLN A 70 -8.28 -1.87 18.11
C GLN A 70 -7.45 -0.84 17.37
N GLY A 71 -7.21 -0.99 16.05
CA GLY A 71 -6.30 -0.15 15.27
C GLY A 71 -4.86 -0.18 15.81
N ARG A 72 -4.51 -1.22 16.57
CA ARG A 72 -3.19 -1.38 17.20
C ARG A 72 -2.34 -2.29 16.33
N VAL A 73 -1.06 -1.96 16.17
CA VAL A 73 -0.11 -2.83 15.47
C VAL A 73 0.02 -4.16 16.22
N ARG A 74 -0.47 -5.25 15.60
CA ARG A 74 -0.40 -6.63 16.11
C ARG A 74 0.95 -7.25 15.78
N VAL A 75 1.42 -7.04 14.56
CA VAL A 75 2.72 -7.53 14.08
C VAL A 75 3.50 -6.38 13.49
N ARG A 76 4.78 -6.27 13.84
CA ARG A 76 5.74 -5.40 13.16
C ARG A 76 7.07 -6.11 13.00
N LYS A 77 7.51 -6.29 11.76
CA LYS A 77 8.80 -6.89 11.41
C LYS A 77 9.56 -5.98 10.48
N ALA A 78 10.89 -5.97 10.61
CA ALA A 78 11.73 -5.32 9.62
C ALA A 78 11.71 -6.17 8.36
N TRP A 79 11.82 -5.53 7.21
CA TRP A 79 11.86 -6.27 5.96
C TRP A 79 13.11 -7.18 5.90
N SER A 80 12.88 -8.42 5.49
CA SER A 80 13.87 -9.41 5.06
C SER A 80 13.14 -10.38 4.11
N GLU A 81 13.86 -11.17 3.30
CA GLU A 81 13.22 -12.15 2.41
C GLU A 81 12.34 -13.15 3.20
N GLY A 82 12.85 -13.67 4.32
CA GLY A 82 12.07 -14.58 5.18
C GLY A 82 10.83 -13.91 5.77
N ASN A 83 10.97 -12.69 6.31
CA ASN A 83 9.82 -11.97 6.87
C ASN A 83 8.81 -11.57 5.78
N TRP A 84 9.25 -11.34 4.54
CA TRP A 84 8.39 -11.04 3.39
C TRP A 84 7.54 -12.25 3.03
N SER A 85 8.15 -13.44 2.87
CA SER A 85 7.41 -14.68 2.61
C SER A 85 6.41 -14.98 3.72
N ASP A 86 6.82 -14.86 4.99
CA ASP A 86 5.93 -15.07 6.13
C ASP A 86 4.78 -14.04 6.18
N PHE A 87 5.05 -12.80 5.79
CA PHE A 87 4.03 -11.75 5.71
C PHE A 87 3.01 -12.06 4.61
N LEU A 88 3.43 -12.43 3.41
CA LEU A 88 2.51 -12.79 2.33
C LEU A 88 1.65 -14.00 2.68
N ALA A 89 2.22 -15.00 3.38
CA ALA A 89 1.46 -16.13 3.89
C ALA A 89 0.34 -15.69 4.86
N ARG A 90 0.63 -14.73 5.75
CA ARG A 90 -0.38 -14.17 6.66
C ARG A 90 -1.41 -13.29 5.96
N VAL A 91 -1.00 -12.50 4.96
CA VAL A 91 -1.93 -11.73 4.11
C VAL A 91 -2.91 -12.66 3.39
N ALA A 92 -2.44 -13.84 2.96
CA ALA A 92 -3.30 -14.84 2.34
C ALA A 92 -4.34 -15.47 3.30
N GLU A 93 -4.14 -15.35 4.61
CA GLU A 93 -5.08 -15.82 5.64
C GLU A 93 -5.97 -14.68 6.16
N GLN A 94 -5.39 -13.49 6.35
CA GLN A 94 -6.00 -12.31 6.95
C GLN A 94 -5.50 -11.04 6.22
N PRO A 95 -6.11 -10.69 5.08
CA PRO A 95 -5.60 -9.62 4.21
C PRO A 95 -5.82 -8.22 4.77
N ALA A 96 -6.88 -8.02 5.56
CA ALA A 96 -7.23 -6.72 6.11
C ALA A 96 -6.13 -6.15 7.03
N ASP A 97 -5.97 -4.83 6.96
CA ASP A 97 -5.09 -4.01 7.79
C ASP A 97 -3.61 -4.42 7.76
N SER A 98 -3.21 -4.96 6.61
CA SER A 98 -1.83 -5.28 6.27
C SER A 98 -1.17 -4.11 5.56
N GLU A 99 0.07 -3.81 5.93
CA GLU A 99 0.83 -2.68 5.38
C GLU A 99 2.30 -3.02 5.19
N PHE A 100 2.84 -2.61 4.04
CA PHE A 100 4.26 -2.64 3.73
C PHE A 100 4.75 -1.20 3.61
N TRP A 101 5.65 -0.80 4.51
CA TRP A 101 6.21 0.55 4.58
C TRP A 101 7.65 0.58 4.14
N ILE A 102 8.03 1.59 3.36
CA ILE A 102 9.39 1.91 2.98
C ILE A 102 9.67 3.37 3.35
N LEU A 103 10.77 3.61 4.04
CA LEU A 103 11.20 4.92 4.53
C LEU A 103 12.59 5.25 3.99
N GLU A 104 12.75 6.47 3.50
CA GLU A 104 14.09 7.06 3.32
C GLU A 104 14.61 7.56 4.68
N LEU A 105 15.90 7.31 4.91
CA LEU A 105 16.59 7.73 6.12
C LEU A 105 17.45 8.96 5.88
N SER A 106 17.54 9.81 6.90
CA SER A 106 18.45 10.95 6.94
C SER A 106 19.90 10.49 7.12
N GLU A 107 20.86 11.41 7.01
CA GLU A 107 22.28 11.17 7.35
C GLU A 107 22.51 10.76 8.81
N GLN A 108 21.48 10.82 9.67
CA GLN A 108 21.53 10.29 11.03
C GLN A 108 20.89 8.89 11.16
N GLY A 109 20.48 8.29 10.04
CA GLY A 109 19.81 7.00 10.02
C GLY A 109 18.37 7.04 10.55
N ARG A 110 17.76 8.23 10.65
CA ARG A 110 16.38 8.42 11.17
C ARG A 110 15.42 8.66 10.03
N ARG A 111 14.11 8.51 10.26
CA ARG A 111 13.09 8.86 9.24
C ARG A 111 13.33 10.27 8.69
N TYR A 112 13.41 10.39 7.37
CA TYR A 112 13.61 11.66 6.70
C TYR A 112 12.28 12.32 6.31
N GLY A 113 11.82 13.27 7.12
CA GLY A 113 10.61 14.05 6.85
C GLY A 113 9.39 13.18 6.49
N ALA A 114 8.70 13.58 5.42
CA ALA A 114 7.56 12.86 4.85
C ALA A 114 7.93 11.88 3.71
N SER A 115 9.23 11.63 3.47
CA SER A 115 9.69 10.68 2.43
C SER A 115 9.42 9.24 2.83
N GLN A 116 8.23 8.77 2.48
CA GLN A 116 7.74 7.43 2.76
C GLN A 116 6.98 6.90 1.56
N ALA A 117 7.00 5.59 1.39
CA ALA A 117 6.10 4.85 0.54
C ALA A 117 5.40 3.75 1.34
N LYS A 118 4.16 3.45 0.98
CA LYS A 118 3.33 2.45 1.62
C LYS A 118 2.46 1.74 0.58
N VAL A 119 2.38 0.43 0.72
CA VAL A 119 1.31 -0.40 0.14
C VAL A 119 0.47 -0.90 1.29
N SER A 120 -0.85 -0.86 1.15
CA SER A 120 -1.74 -1.37 2.19
C SER A 120 -3.00 -2.00 1.63
N VAL A 121 -3.56 -2.91 2.41
CA VAL A 121 -4.93 -3.40 2.29
C VAL A 121 -5.63 -3.04 3.61
N GLN A 122 -6.77 -2.36 3.54
CA GLN A 122 -7.50 -1.88 4.73
C GLN A 122 -8.94 -2.38 4.69
N SER A 123 -9.51 -2.76 5.84
CA SER A 123 -10.96 -2.93 5.92
C SER A 123 -11.63 -1.55 6.02
N VAL A 124 -12.66 -1.30 5.22
CA VAL A 124 -13.38 0.00 5.22
C VAL A 124 -14.83 -0.10 5.65
N SER A 125 -15.32 -1.31 5.91
CA SER A 125 -16.68 -1.55 6.37
C SER A 125 -16.72 -2.43 7.62
N ALA A 126 -17.72 -2.18 8.47
CA ALA A 126 -17.92 -2.95 9.70
C ALA A 126 -18.36 -4.41 9.44
N ASP A 127 -18.89 -4.71 8.24
CA ASP A 127 -19.27 -6.05 7.83
C ASP A 127 -18.10 -6.89 7.28
N GLY A 128 -16.91 -6.29 7.12
CA GLY A 128 -15.71 -6.98 6.66
C GLY A 128 -15.71 -7.35 5.17
N GLU A 129 -16.68 -6.88 4.39
CA GLU A 129 -16.81 -7.22 2.97
C GLU A 129 -16.18 -6.17 2.04
N TRP A 130 -15.84 -4.99 2.57
CA TRP A 130 -15.18 -3.95 1.79
C TRP A 130 -13.73 -3.78 2.21
N HIS A 131 -12.87 -3.79 1.19
CA HIS A 131 -11.45 -3.59 1.34
C HIS A 131 -10.97 -2.45 0.44
N ARG A 132 -9.96 -1.72 0.92
CA ARG A 132 -9.26 -0.68 0.18
C ARG A 132 -7.83 -1.11 -0.07
N LEU A 133 -7.48 -1.26 -1.33
CA LEU A 133 -6.09 -1.40 -1.79
C LEU A 133 -5.53 -0.01 -2.03
N ARG A 134 -4.40 0.32 -1.40
CA ARG A 134 -3.81 1.66 -1.46
C ARG A 134 -2.32 1.60 -1.69
N VAL A 135 -1.85 2.46 -2.58
CA VAL A 135 -0.46 2.91 -2.67
C VAL A 135 -0.39 4.37 -2.25
N GLU A 136 0.49 4.69 -1.30
CA GLU A 136 0.73 6.05 -0.84
C GLU A 136 2.22 6.33 -0.87
N TYR A 137 2.62 7.48 -1.40
CA TYR A 137 3.98 7.96 -1.20
C TYR A 137 4.03 9.47 -1.10
N GLY A 138 4.79 9.94 -0.12
CA GLY A 138 5.06 11.34 0.11
C GLY A 138 6.47 11.66 -0.35
N THR A 139 6.64 12.74 -1.09
CA THR A 139 7.93 13.40 -1.19
C THR A 139 8.04 14.33 0.02
N GLY A 140 9.02 14.08 0.90
CA GLY A 140 9.41 15.12 1.85
C GLY A 140 9.88 16.37 1.08
N GLU A 141 9.82 17.55 1.72
CA GLU A 141 10.48 18.72 1.15
C GLU A 141 11.93 18.36 0.79
N PRO A 142 12.42 18.75 -0.39
CA PRO A 142 13.77 18.41 -0.83
C PRO A 142 14.80 19.13 0.04
N GLY A 143 15.14 18.54 1.19
CA GLY A 143 16.34 18.93 1.92
C GLY A 143 17.58 18.48 1.13
N ALA A 144 18.63 19.29 1.20
CA ALA A 144 19.78 19.25 0.31
C ALA A 144 20.68 18.00 0.41
N HIS A 145 20.31 16.96 1.17
CA HIS A 145 21.27 15.96 1.67
C HIS A 145 20.85 14.50 1.66
N SER A 146 19.71 14.06 1.12
CA SER A 146 19.50 12.61 0.90
C SER A 146 20.27 12.17 -0.35
N ARG A 147 21.29 11.31 -0.17
CA ARG A 147 22.06 10.71 -1.28
C ARG A 147 21.21 9.81 -2.18
N HIS A 148 20.06 9.37 -1.68
CA HIS A 148 19.12 8.48 -2.35
C HIS A 148 17.76 9.18 -2.44
N ARG A 149 17.44 9.70 -3.63
CA ARG A 149 16.16 10.35 -3.99
C ARG A 149 15.19 9.36 -4.64
N ILE A 150 15.17 8.11 -4.19
CA ILE A 150 14.55 7.02 -4.94
C ILE A 150 13.03 7.05 -4.77
N ILE A 151 12.51 7.37 -3.58
CA ILE A 151 11.07 7.55 -3.34
C ILE A 151 10.57 8.80 -4.07
N SER A 152 11.36 9.88 -4.09
CA SER A 152 11.01 11.09 -4.85
C SER A 152 11.06 10.93 -6.37
N SER A 153 11.63 9.84 -6.87
CA SER A 153 11.65 9.51 -8.30
C SER A 153 10.48 8.62 -8.73
N LEU A 154 9.60 8.23 -7.79
CA LEU A 154 8.41 7.44 -8.10
C LEU A 154 7.40 8.29 -8.86
N ASP A 155 7.19 7.93 -10.11
CA ASP A 155 6.26 8.60 -11.02
C ASP A 155 4.80 8.23 -10.69
N VAL A 156 4.00 9.27 -10.51
CA VAL A 156 2.53 9.23 -10.36
C VAL A 156 1.88 8.34 -11.41
N ASN A 157 2.29 8.49 -12.68
CA ASN A 157 1.66 7.75 -13.77
C ASN A 157 1.97 6.24 -13.67
N SER A 158 3.13 5.88 -13.13
CA SER A 158 3.48 4.48 -12.90
C SER A 158 2.58 3.84 -11.83
N ALA A 159 2.28 4.56 -10.74
CA ALA A 159 1.36 4.08 -9.70
C ALA A 159 -0.09 3.99 -10.20
N VAL A 160 -0.53 4.97 -11.00
CA VAL A 160 -1.86 4.96 -11.64
C VAL A 160 -1.97 3.82 -12.65
N GLU A 161 -0.97 3.63 -13.51
CA GLU A 161 -0.96 2.54 -14.49
C GLU A 161 -0.93 1.17 -13.82
N HIS A 162 -0.18 1.03 -12.72
CA HIS A 162 -0.18 -0.18 -11.90
C HIS A 162 -1.59 -0.48 -11.37
N LEU A 163 -2.27 0.51 -10.77
CA LEU A 163 -3.65 0.38 -10.31
C LEU A 163 -4.59 0.01 -11.46
N ARG A 164 -4.50 0.69 -12.61
CA ARG A 164 -5.32 0.42 -13.81
C ARG A 164 -5.17 -1.02 -14.31
N ARG A 165 -3.94 -1.55 -14.36
CA ARG A 165 -3.70 -2.95 -14.77
C ARG A 165 -4.21 -3.96 -13.75
N PHE A 166 -4.10 -3.63 -12.47
CA PHE A 166 -4.62 -4.48 -11.40
C PHE A 166 -6.16 -4.51 -11.45
N ALA A 167 -6.77 -3.34 -11.54
CA ALA A 167 -8.19 -3.10 -11.72
C ALA A 167 -8.80 -3.94 -12.85
N LEU A 168 -8.20 -3.94 -14.05
CA LEU A 168 -8.72 -4.68 -15.21
C LEU A 168 -8.83 -6.20 -15.02
N ARG A 169 -8.14 -6.78 -14.03
CA ARG A 169 -8.07 -8.23 -13.79
C ARG A 169 -8.90 -8.69 -12.59
N VAL A 170 -9.30 -7.74 -11.74
CA VAL A 170 -10.14 -8.00 -10.58
C VAL A 170 -11.60 -7.74 -10.97
N PRO A 171 -12.57 -8.56 -10.53
CA PRO A 171 -13.98 -8.16 -10.58
C PRO A 171 -14.19 -6.99 -9.62
N ILE A 172 -13.76 -5.79 -10.02
CA ILE A 172 -13.98 -4.57 -9.26
C ILE A 172 -15.46 -4.34 -9.23
N THR A 173 -16.00 -4.28 -8.02
CA THR A 173 -17.36 -3.81 -7.79
C THR A 173 -17.40 -2.30 -7.99
N PHE A 174 -16.65 -1.51 -7.22
CA PHE A 174 -16.62 -0.05 -7.32
C PHE A 174 -15.36 0.49 -6.64
N GLY A 175 -14.60 1.38 -7.30
CA GLY A 175 -13.41 1.98 -6.70
C GLY A 175 -13.07 3.31 -7.37
N CYS A 176 -13.25 4.40 -6.62
CA CYS A 176 -12.94 5.75 -7.05
C CYS A 176 -11.41 5.90 -7.21
N VAL A 177 -10.91 6.13 -8.44
CA VAL A 177 -9.55 6.67 -8.63
C VAL A 177 -9.62 8.13 -8.17
N THR A 178 -9.34 8.38 -6.89
CA THR A 178 -9.28 9.73 -6.35
C THR A 178 -7.82 10.16 -6.24
N ASP A 179 -7.44 11.19 -7.00
CA ASP A 179 -6.21 11.95 -6.72
C ASP A 179 -6.42 13.01 -5.62
N ASP A 180 -7.67 13.17 -5.15
CA ASP A 180 -8.10 14.19 -4.21
C ASP A 180 -7.94 13.81 -2.72
N ASP A 181 -7.74 14.86 -1.91
CA ASP A 181 -7.60 14.86 -0.44
C ASP A 181 -8.84 14.32 0.30
N GLY A 182 -8.99 12.99 0.28
CA GLY A 182 -9.49 12.18 1.40
C GLY A 182 -10.82 12.59 2.04
N HIS A 183 -11.94 12.17 1.46
CA HIS A 183 -13.15 11.84 2.22
C HIS A 183 -13.41 10.34 2.08
N GLY A 184 -12.89 9.57 3.04
CA GLY A 184 -12.95 8.11 3.06
C GLY A 184 -14.30 7.57 3.54
N GLY A 185 -15.37 7.90 2.84
CA GLY A 185 -16.72 7.36 3.07
C GLY A 185 -17.38 6.92 1.77
N GLU A 186 -18.42 6.10 1.90
CA GLU A 186 -19.26 5.65 0.79
C GLU A 186 -19.78 6.86 0.00
N THR A 187 -19.48 6.95 -1.30
CA THR A 187 -19.95 8.04 -2.14
C THR A 187 -21.42 7.85 -2.49
N MET A 188 -22.12 8.95 -2.78
CA MET A 188 -23.54 8.92 -3.21
C MET A 188 -23.77 8.08 -4.48
N LEU A 189 -22.71 7.77 -5.23
CA LEU A 189 -22.74 6.90 -6.40
C LEU A 189 -22.73 5.41 -6.00
N GLU A 190 -21.97 5.06 -4.96
CA GLU A 190 -21.89 3.71 -4.37
C GLU A 190 -23.24 3.30 -3.76
N ASP A 191 -23.91 4.20 -3.04
CA ASP A 191 -25.24 3.99 -2.44
C ASP A 191 -26.33 3.77 -3.52
N ARG A 192 -26.22 4.44 -4.68
CA ARG A 192 -27.19 4.30 -5.79
C ARG A 192 -27.00 3.05 -6.64
N LEU A 193 -25.78 2.50 -6.73
CA LEU A 193 -25.47 1.34 -7.57
C LEU A 193 -25.58 0.00 -6.82
N GLY A 194 -25.70 0.04 -5.49
CA GLY A 194 -26.05 -1.11 -4.65
C GLY A 194 -27.40 -1.79 -4.96
N LEU A 195 -28.21 -1.23 -5.88
CA LEU A 195 -29.51 -1.78 -6.28
C LEU A 195 -29.45 -2.89 -7.35
N SER A 196 -28.29 -3.14 -7.99
CA SER A 196 -28.05 -4.36 -8.79
C SER A 196 -26.54 -4.59 -9.02
N PRO A 197 -25.91 -5.52 -8.27
CA PRO A 197 -24.46 -5.73 -8.28
C PRO A 197 -23.87 -6.00 -9.68
N LEU A 198 -24.57 -6.75 -10.52
CA LEU A 198 -24.08 -7.17 -11.84
C LEU A 198 -24.08 -6.04 -12.88
N LYS A 199 -25.06 -5.12 -12.81
CA LYS A 199 -25.14 -3.98 -13.73
C LYS A 199 -24.15 -2.89 -13.35
N GLY A 200 -23.98 -2.69 -12.04
CA GLY A 200 -23.02 -1.76 -11.48
C GLY A 200 -21.56 -2.10 -11.80
N ILE A 201 -21.18 -3.38 -11.80
CA ILE A 201 -19.83 -3.84 -12.15
C ILE A 201 -19.48 -3.48 -13.60
N GLN A 202 -20.39 -3.76 -14.55
CA GLN A 202 -20.14 -3.49 -15.97
C GLN A 202 -20.02 -1.98 -16.24
N GLU A 203 -20.95 -1.18 -15.69
CA GLU A 203 -20.97 0.27 -15.84
C GLU A 203 -19.75 0.94 -15.17
N SER A 204 -19.26 0.39 -14.07
CA SER A 204 -18.03 0.86 -13.40
C SER A 204 -16.75 0.55 -14.15
N GLN A 205 -16.67 -0.64 -14.74
CA GLN A 205 -15.55 -1.00 -15.60
C GLN A 205 -15.45 -0.05 -16.79
N ASP A 206 -16.58 0.38 -17.35
CA ASP A 206 -16.63 1.33 -18.47
C ASP A 206 -16.28 2.76 -18.04
N VAL A 207 -16.67 3.18 -16.83
CA VAL A 207 -16.22 4.46 -16.23
C VAL A 207 -14.70 4.45 -15.97
N LEU A 208 -14.14 3.36 -15.44
CA LEU A 208 -12.70 3.22 -15.21
C LEU A 208 -11.89 3.14 -16.52
N ARG A 209 -12.45 2.57 -17.59
CA ARG A 209 -11.86 2.61 -18.95
C ARG A 209 -11.92 4.01 -19.59
N GLY A 210 -12.88 4.84 -19.18
CA GLY A 210 -13.11 6.19 -19.70
C GLY A 210 -12.42 7.31 -18.92
N TYR A 211 -11.79 7.00 -17.78
CA TYR A 211 -11.01 7.98 -17.01
C TYR A 211 -9.70 8.30 -17.76
N PRO A 212 -9.46 9.55 -18.19
CA PRO A 212 -8.22 9.95 -18.87
C PRO A 212 -6.99 9.67 -18.00
#